data_AF-A0A6J0ZTC5-F1
#
_entry.id   AF-A0A6J0ZTC5-F1
#
_cell.length_a   1.000
_cell.length_b   1.000
_cell.length_c   1.000
_cell.angle_alpha   90.00
_cell.angle_beta   90.00
_cell.angle_gamma   90.00
#
_symmetry.space_group_name_H-M   'P 1'
#
loop_
_entity.id
_entity.type
_entity.pdbx_description
1 polymer ?
#
loop_
_entity_poly.entity_id
_entity_poly.type
_entity_poly.pdbx_seq_one_letter_code
_entity_poly.pdbx_strand_id
1 'polypeptide(L)'
;MATKPGILSDWPWQSIGNFKYALLVPGAVYSTYSFITAAKNERNLFMFLVFPFLLFRLAHYQLWISVSRYRTAKGNNRIVDKSLDFEQVDRERSWDDQIVLNGILFYAAGVVLSDQFNMPFFKADGTIITLLLHWGPAEFLYYWLHRALHHHYLYARYHSHHHSSIVTEPNTSFVHPFVEVISYYVLLLIPILTSIHIGKASIVGVFTYVTVVDFLNNMGHCNFEFIPEWAFTIFPPLKYIVYTPSFHSLHHTQFRTNYSLFCPFYDYVYGTVDKSTDTLYETTIKREAESPDVVHLTHLTTPDSIYHLPLGFPSLSSKPQASQWYLLFMWPVTLWSVLLTWIYGHAFISERNAFKKLKLQAWVVPKYNMQYFSKWQRETINKLIGEAIQDADRKGAKVLSLGLLNQHEEFSRNIELYIKRHPQIKIKVVDGSSLAAAIVLNSIPKETTQVLLRGRISKDACLLVQALCRKGIQVVTLQEDEYKKLLKYDNKLESNLVLSARYDVKVWLVGDGLTDKEQSKAPKGTLFIPFSIFPPNQIRKDCYYHTTPAMEAPKSVENMHSCEDWLPRRFMSASRVAGIIHASQGWEVNECGGTTFSMDKVWEASLEHGFRPLSIST
;
A
#
# COMPACT_ATOMS: atom_id res chain seq x y z
N MET A 1 -2.98 -6.18 -20.02
CA MET A 1 -2.72 -7.07 -21.16
C MET A 1 -1.94 -6.33 -22.23
N ALA A 2 -1.22 -7.06 -23.08
CA ALA A 2 -0.52 -6.51 -24.22
C ALA A 2 -1.49 -5.81 -25.20
N THR A 3 -0.99 -4.85 -25.97
CA THR A 3 -1.83 -4.04 -26.88
C THR A 3 -2.54 -4.86 -27.96
N LYS A 4 -1.94 -5.97 -28.39
CA LYS A 4 -2.52 -6.95 -29.34
C LYS A 4 -2.13 -8.36 -28.90
N PRO A 5 -2.80 -8.98 -27.92
CA PRO A 5 -2.34 -10.25 -27.31
C PRO A 5 -2.03 -11.34 -28.36
N GLY A 6 -0.89 -11.99 -28.22
CA GLY A 6 -0.50 -13.14 -29.06
C GLY A 6 -1.10 -14.46 -28.58
N ILE A 7 -0.79 -15.55 -29.30
CA ILE A 7 -1.14 -16.92 -28.89
C ILE A 7 -0.48 -17.24 -27.54
N LEU A 8 -1.22 -17.88 -26.64
CA LEU A 8 -0.78 -18.23 -25.28
C LEU A 8 -0.30 -17.02 -24.46
N SER A 9 -1.00 -15.89 -24.60
CA SER A 9 -0.74 -14.72 -23.74
C SER A 9 -1.24 -14.92 -22.32
N ASP A 10 -2.41 -15.54 -22.18
CA ASP A 10 -3.07 -15.77 -20.89
C ASP A 10 -2.46 -16.97 -20.17
N TRP A 11 -2.45 -16.90 -18.84
CA TRP A 11 -1.96 -17.99 -17.99
C TRP A 11 -2.97 -19.15 -17.96
N PRO A 12 -2.52 -20.42 -17.93
CA PRO A 12 -3.43 -21.58 -17.94
C PRO A 12 -4.45 -21.59 -16.80
N TRP A 13 -4.13 -20.97 -15.66
CA TRP A 13 -4.98 -20.90 -14.46
C TRP A 13 -5.58 -19.51 -14.22
N GLN A 14 -5.56 -18.60 -15.20
CA GLN A 14 -6.11 -17.26 -15.05
C GLN A 14 -7.59 -17.26 -14.64
N SER A 15 -8.38 -18.22 -15.16
CA SER A 15 -9.82 -18.36 -14.87
C SER A 15 -10.13 -18.74 -13.41
N ILE A 16 -9.20 -19.39 -12.72
CA ILE A 16 -9.39 -19.83 -11.32
C ILE A 16 -8.80 -18.84 -10.31
N GLY A 17 -8.16 -17.76 -10.77
CA GLY A 17 -7.64 -16.68 -9.92
C GLY A 17 -6.75 -17.20 -8.79
N ASN A 18 -7.05 -16.82 -7.54
CA ASN A 18 -6.27 -17.22 -6.37
C ASN A 18 -6.37 -18.72 -6.04
N PHE A 19 -7.28 -19.49 -6.64
CA PHE A 19 -7.28 -20.95 -6.47
C PHE A 19 -6.08 -21.63 -7.15
N LYS A 20 -5.28 -20.90 -7.93
CA LYS A 20 -4.03 -21.39 -8.53
C LYS A 20 -3.07 -22.05 -7.54
N TYR A 21 -3.04 -21.62 -6.27
CA TYR A 21 -2.17 -22.23 -5.27
C TYR A 21 -2.53 -23.70 -4.97
N ALA A 22 -3.78 -24.11 -5.22
CA ALA A 22 -4.20 -25.50 -5.08
C ALA A 22 -3.44 -26.44 -6.05
N LEU A 23 -2.90 -25.91 -7.15
CA LEU A 23 -2.09 -26.68 -8.11
C LEU A 23 -0.79 -27.23 -7.48
N LEU A 24 -0.30 -26.60 -6.41
CA LEU A 24 0.91 -27.04 -5.68
C LEU A 24 0.61 -28.10 -4.62
N VAL A 25 -0.65 -28.24 -4.19
CA VAL A 25 -1.03 -29.12 -3.07
C VAL A 25 -0.68 -30.58 -3.33
N PRO A 26 -0.96 -31.19 -4.50
CA PRO A 26 -0.60 -32.59 -4.74
C PRO A 26 0.90 -32.83 -4.61
N GLY A 27 1.72 -31.95 -5.18
CA GLY A 27 3.18 -32.03 -5.10
C GLY A 27 3.69 -31.90 -3.66
N ALA A 28 3.20 -30.90 -2.93
CA ALA A 28 3.60 -30.67 -1.53
C ALA A 28 3.18 -31.81 -0.59
N VAL A 29 1.96 -32.34 -0.75
CA VAL A 29 1.46 -33.49 0.03
C VAL A 29 2.26 -34.73 -0.29
N TYR A 30 2.45 -35.05 -1.57
CA TYR A 30 3.23 -36.21 -2.01
C TYR A 30 4.67 -36.14 -1.49
N SER A 31 5.38 -35.02 -1.73
CA SER A 31 6.77 -34.87 -1.31
C SER A 31 6.93 -34.97 0.21
N THR A 32 5.99 -34.40 0.97
CA THR A 32 6.02 -34.44 2.44
C THR A 32 5.75 -35.85 2.95
N TYR A 33 4.71 -36.49 2.43
CA TYR A 33 4.36 -37.86 2.79
C TYR A 33 5.52 -38.82 2.49
N SER A 34 6.01 -38.82 1.25
CA SER A 34 7.13 -39.65 0.82
C SER A 34 8.39 -39.42 1.67
N PHE A 35 8.71 -38.17 2.02
CA PHE A 35 9.88 -37.89 2.87
C PHE A 35 9.73 -38.42 4.31
N ILE A 36 8.51 -38.37 4.86
CA ILE A 36 8.23 -38.84 6.24
C ILE A 36 8.19 -40.37 6.30
N THR A 37 7.57 -41.02 5.32
CA THR A 37 7.31 -42.47 5.33
C THR A 37 8.43 -43.31 4.72
N ALA A 38 9.23 -42.76 3.80
CA ALA A 38 10.29 -43.51 3.14
C ALA A 38 11.48 -43.82 4.08
N ALA A 39 12.17 -44.93 3.79
CA ALA A 39 13.42 -45.28 4.43
C ALA A 39 14.47 -44.18 4.19
N LYS A 40 15.42 -44.01 5.11
CA LYS A 40 16.36 -42.86 5.10
C LYS A 40 17.14 -42.72 3.78
N ASN A 41 17.46 -43.84 3.12
CA ASN A 41 18.16 -43.94 1.84
C ASN A 41 17.26 -43.65 0.61
N GLU A 42 15.94 -43.61 0.78
CA GLU A 42 14.95 -43.39 -0.29
C GLU A 42 14.34 -41.97 -0.21
N ARG A 43 14.74 -41.17 0.77
CA ARG A 43 14.21 -39.82 0.98
C ARG A 43 14.74 -38.84 -0.07
N ASN A 44 13.83 -38.23 -0.81
CA ASN A 44 14.14 -37.12 -1.71
C ASN A 44 14.08 -35.78 -0.96
N LEU A 45 15.22 -35.30 -0.46
CA LEU A 45 15.31 -34.04 0.27
C LEU A 45 15.00 -32.82 -0.61
N PHE A 46 15.35 -32.86 -1.90
CA PHE A 46 15.08 -31.75 -2.82
C PHE A 46 13.57 -31.48 -2.91
N MET A 47 12.77 -32.51 -3.23
CA MET A 47 11.31 -32.40 -3.33
C MET A 47 10.68 -31.89 -2.04
N PHE A 48 11.12 -32.41 -0.89
CA PHE A 48 10.63 -31.98 0.42
C PHE A 48 10.85 -30.49 0.65
N LEU A 49 11.99 -29.96 0.23
CA LEU A 49 12.35 -28.55 0.41
C LEU A 49 11.70 -27.60 -0.61
N VAL A 50 11.06 -28.10 -1.68
CA VAL A 50 10.37 -27.26 -2.68
C VAL A 50 9.33 -26.37 -2.01
N PHE A 51 8.42 -26.91 -1.20
CA PHE A 51 7.35 -26.12 -0.59
C PHE A 51 7.88 -25.01 0.35
N PRO A 52 8.77 -25.31 1.33
CA PRO A 52 9.44 -24.27 2.11
C PRO A 52 10.17 -23.23 1.26
N PHE A 53 10.80 -23.64 0.15
CA PHE A 53 11.49 -22.74 -0.76
C PHE A 53 10.51 -21.79 -1.47
N LEU A 54 9.35 -22.26 -1.94
CA LEU A 54 8.33 -21.40 -2.54
C LEU A 54 7.78 -20.37 -1.53
N LEU A 55 7.59 -20.76 -0.27
CA LEU A 55 7.20 -19.83 0.80
C LEU A 55 8.28 -18.78 1.07
N PHE A 56 9.55 -19.19 1.08
CA PHE A 56 10.68 -18.26 1.18
C PHE A 56 10.69 -17.27 0.01
N ARG A 57 10.46 -17.74 -1.22
CA ARG A 57 10.39 -16.85 -2.40
C ARG A 57 9.26 -15.82 -2.25
N LEU A 58 8.05 -16.24 -1.86
CA LEU A 58 6.94 -15.31 -1.61
C LEU A 58 7.29 -14.24 -0.57
N ALA A 59 7.92 -14.64 0.54
CA ALA A 59 8.37 -13.71 1.57
C ALA A 59 9.47 -12.76 1.06
N HIS A 60 10.44 -13.28 0.29
CA HIS A 60 11.52 -12.51 -0.31
C HIS A 60 10.99 -11.41 -1.24
N TYR A 61 10.06 -11.73 -2.15
CA TYR A 61 9.42 -10.72 -3.00
C TYR A 61 8.63 -9.70 -2.18
N GLN A 62 7.84 -10.15 -1.21
CA GLN A 62 7.06 -9.24 -0.38
C GLN A 62 7.96 -8.26 0.39
N LEU A 63 9.09 -8.71 0.93
CA LEU A 63 10.07 -7.83 1.59
C LEU A 63 10.62 -6.79 0.62
N TRP A 64 10.97 -7.19 -0.61
CA TRP A 64 11.43 -6.26 -1.64
C TRP A 64 10.39 -5.22 -2.02
N ILE A 65 9.11 -5.62 -2.17
CA ILE A 65 8.00 -4.69 -2.43
C ILE A 65 7.90 -3.66 -1.29
N SER A 66 7.86 -4.14 -0.04
CA SER A 66 7.76 -3.28 1.14
C SER A 66 8.93 -2.30 1.23
N VAL A 67 10.16 -2.75 0.99
CA VAL A 67 11.35 -1.91 0.98
C VAL A 67 11.31 -0.89 -0.17
N SER A 68 10.96 -1.32 -1.38
CA SER A 68 10.85 -0.45 -2.56
C SER A 68 9.84 0.68 -2.34
N ARG A 69 8.65 0.34 -1.82
CA ARG A 69 7.61 1.33 -1.51
C ARG A 69 8.03 2.27 -0.39
N TYR A 70 8.67 1.76 0.66
CA TYR A 70 9.18 2.59 1.76
C TYR A 70 10.23 3.59 1.32
N ARG A 71 11.22 3.14 0.53
CA ARG A 71 12.28 3.99 -0.03
C ARG A 71 11.70 5.03 -0.99
N THR A 72 10.77 4.60 -1.85
CA THR A 72 10.09 5.50 -2.79
C THR A 72 9.25 6.56 -2.08
N ALA A 73 8.57 6.20 -0.98
CA ALA A 73 7.78 7.13 -0.16
C ALA A 73 8.66 8.17 0.57
N LYS A 74 9.86 7.79 1.02
CA LYS A 74 10.87 8.75 1.55
C LYS A 74 11.42 9.69 0.48
N GLY A 75 11.51 9.20 -0.77
CA GLY A 75 11.96 9.98 -1.92
C GLY A 75 13.47 10.13 -2.07
N ASN A 76 14.27 9.67 -1.10
CA ASN A 76 15.72 9.63 -1.27
C ASN A 76 16.12 8.50 -2.21
N ASN A 77 17.11 8.77 -3.05
CA ASN A 77 17.58 7.85 -4.08
C ASN A 77 16.50 7.32 -5.03
N ARG A 78 15.38 8.02 -5.19
CA ARG A 78 14.31 7.65 -6.11
C ARG A 78 14.73 7.88 -7.56
N ILE A 79 14.51 6.89 -8.42
CA ILE A 79 14.94 6.91 -9.83
C ILE A 79 13.91 7.66 -10.70
N VAL A 80 12.65 7.22 -10.69
CA VAL A 80 11.57 7.76 -11.55
C VAL A 80 10.55 8.56 -10.74
N ASP A 81 10.30 9.79 -11.19
CA ASP A 81 9.27 10.71 -10.67
C ASP A 81 7.97 10.63 -11.47
N LYS A 82 7.36 9.45 -11.54
CA LYS A 82 6.02 9.23 -12.11
C LYS A 82 5.07 8.66 -11.05
N SER A 83 3.77 8.71 -11.33
CA SER A 83 2.74 8.16 -10.47
C SER A 83 2.67 6.64 -10.57
N LEU A 84 2.58 5.98 -9.41
CA LEU A 84 2.08 4.63 -9.29
C LEU A 84 0.59 4.71 -8.93
N ASP A 85 -0.26 4.23 -9.82
CA ASP A 85 -1.73 4.31 -9.69
C ASP A 85 -2.37 2.91 -9.61
N PHE A 86 -3.63 2.84 -9.15
CA PHE A 86 -4.38 1.59 -8.97
C PHE A 86 -4.38 0.68 -10.21
N GLU A 87 -4.44 1.27 -11.41
CA GLU A 87 -4.44 0.53 -12.67
C GLU A 87 -3.15 -0.27 -12.85
N GLN A 88 -2.01 0.24 -12.38
CA GLN A 88 -0.76 -0.51 -12.41
C GLN A 88 -0.81 -1.64 -11.38
N VAL A 89 -1.24 -1.38 -10.15
CA VAL A 89 -1.36 -2.41 -9.10
C VAL A 89 -2.25 -3.57 -9.56
N ASP A 90 -3.35 -3.28 -10.25
CA ASP A 90 -4.25 -4.30 -10.79
C ASP A 90 -3.60 -5.13 -11.90
N ARG A 91 -2.83 -4.51 -12.79
CA ARG A 91 -2.07 -5.21 -13.84
C ARG A 91 -1.00 -6.14 -13.26
N GLU A 92 -0.38 -5.74 -12.16
CA GLU A 92 0.74 -6.47 -11.55
C GLU A 92 0.29 -7.53 -10.53
N ARG A 93 -1.02 -7.66 -10.31
CA ARG A 93 -1.59 -8.53 -9.25
C ARG A 93 -1.20 -10.00 -9.37
N SER A 94 -0.84 -10.46 -10.57
CA SER A 94 -0.51 -11.85 -10.88
C SER A 94 0.99 -12.15 -10.93
N TRP A 95 1.84 -11.26 -10.38
CA TRP A 95 3.30 -11.39 -10.37
C TRP A 95 3.80 -12.75 -9.82
N ASP A 96 3.04 -13.37 -8.93
CA ASP A 96 3.36 -14.62 -8.24
C ASP A 96 3.00 -15.89 -9.04
N ASP A 97 2.37 -15.75 -10.23
CA ASP A 97 2.12 -16.87 -11.15
C ASP A 97 3.40 -17.63 -11.51
N GLN A 98 4.52 -16.91 -11.62
CA GLN A 98 5.83 -17.49 -11.86
C GLN A 98 6.28 -18.44 -10.73
N ILE A 99 5.95 -18.12 -9.46
CA ILE A 99 6.30 -18.98 -8.32
C ILE A 99 5.49 -20.28 -8.39
N VAL A 100 4.21 -20.20 -8.75
CA VAL A 100 3.36 -21.39 -8.95
C VAL A 100 3.90 -22.25 -10.09
N LEU A 101 4.23 -21.64 -11.24
CA LEU A 101 4.82 -22.35 -12.38
C LEU A 101 6.13 -23.05 -12.00
N ASN A 102 7.04 -22.34 -11.33
CA ASN A 102 8.32 -22.89 -10.90
C ASN A 102 8.14 -24.06 -9.91
N GLY A 103 7.17 -23.96 -8.99
CA GLY A 103 6.82 -25.05 -8.08
C GLY A 103 6.31 -26.29 -8.82
N ILE A 104 5.42 -26.12 -9.79
CA ILE A 104 4.94 -27.22 -10.65
C ILE A 104 6.12 -27.87 -11.38
N LEU A 105 7.01 -27.06 -11.97
CA LEU A 105 8.18 -27.56 -12.70
C LEU A 105 9.15 -28.31 -11.78
N PHE A 106 9.39 -27.84 -10.55
CA PHE A 106 10.24 -28.55 -9.61
C PHE A 106 9.66 -29.88 -9.14
N TYR A 107 8.35 -29.94 -8.86
CA TYR A 107 7.71 -31.20 -8.52
C TYR A 107 7.71 -32.17 -9.71
N ALA A 108 7.37 -31.71 -10.90
CA ALA A 108 7.39 -32.53 -12.11
C ALA A 108 8.80 -33.04 -12.42
N ALA A 109 9.82 -32.18 -12.35
CA ALA A 109 11.21 -32.55 -12.58
C ALA A 109 11.68 -33.57 -11.54
N GLY A 110 11.35 -33.40 -10.26
CA GLY A 110 11.70 -34.37 -9.24
C GLY A 110 11.11 -35.76 -9.54
N VAL A 111 9.88 -35.84 -10.07
CA VAL A 111 9.21 -37.11 -10.35
C VAL A 111 9.78 -37.76 -11.61
N VAL A 112 9.94 -36.98 -12.69
CA VAL A 112 10.41 -37.48 -13.99
C VAL A 112 11.91 -37.83 -13.96
N LEU A 113 12.70 -37.07 -13.20
CA LEU A 113 14.16 -37.20 -13.13
C LEU A 113 14.58 -37.75 -11.76
N SER A 114 13.78 -38.64 -11.17
CA SER A 114 13.98 -39.17 -9.81
C SER A 114 15.40 -39.65 -9.54
N ASP A 115 16.01 -40.34 -10.52
CA ASP A 115 17.36 -40.91 -10.41
C ASP A 115 18.46 -39.83 -10.39
N GLN A 116 18.20 -38.70 -11.04
CA GLN A 116 19.13 -37.56 -11.16
C GLN A 116 18.92 -36.52 -10.05
N PHE A 117 17.75 -36.54 -9.39
CA PHE A 117 17.38 -35.60 -8.32
C PHE A 117 17.78 -36.06 -6.91
N ASN A 118 18.46 -37.20 -6.78
CA ASN A 118 19.24 -37.56 -5.57
C ASN A 118 20.58 -36.79 -5.53
N MET A 119 20.49 -35.48 -5.64
CA MET A 119 21.64 -34.59 -5.62
C MET A 119 22.23 -34.48 -4.20
N PRO A 120 23.55 -34.30 -4.07
CA PRO A 120 24.15 -33.96 -2.79
C PRO A 120 23.62 -32.61 -2.29
N PHE A 121 23.66 -32.43 -0.97
CA PHE A 121 23.22 -31.19 -0.34
C PHE A 121 23.96 -29.96 -0.89
N PHE A 122 25.29 -30.03 -1.03
CA PHE A 122 26.12 -28.96 -1.55
C PHE A 122 27.29 -29.48 -2.40
N LYS A 123 27.58 -28.79 -3.52
CA LYS A 123 28.77 -28.95 -4.37
C LYS A 123 29.22 -27.59 -4.88
N ALA A 124 30.42 -27.17 -4.48
CA ALA A 124 30.96 -25.87 -4.84
C ALA A 124 31.27 -25.74 -6.34
N ASP A 125 31.88 -26.77 -6.93
CA ASP A 125 32.22 -26.81 -8.36
C ASP A 125 30.98 -26.68 -9.26
N GLY A 126 29.90 -27.42 -8.96
CA GLY A 126 28.64 -27.28 -9.69
C GLY A 126 27.98 -25.91 -9.54
N THR A 127 28.11 -25.30 -8.36
CA THR A 127 27.59 -23.95 -8.11
C THR A 127 28.35 -22.92 -8.96
N ILE A 128 29.68 -23.01 -9.01
CA ILE A 128 30.52 -22.16 -9.87
C ILE A 128 30.18 -22.36 -11.34
N ILE A 129 30.04 -23.61 -11.81
CA ILE A 129 29.65 -23.91 -13.20
C ILE A 129 28.30 -23.27 -13.52
N THR A 130 27.32 -23.37 -12.63
CA THR A 130 25.98 -22.79 -12.82
C THR A 130 26.08 -21.26 -12.97
N LEU A 131 26.86 -20.59 -12.14
CA LEU A 131 27.07 -19.14 -12.22
C LEU A 131 27.77 -18.72 -13.51
N LEU A 132 28.79 -19.46 -13.95
CA LEU A 132 29.50 -19.18 -15.21
C LEU A 132 28.61 -19.40 -16.43
N LEU A 133 27.80 -20.46 -16.43
CA LEU A 133 26.83 -20.75 -17.50
C LEU A 133 25.73 -19.70 -17.56
N HIS A 134 25.35 -19.13 -16.42
CA HIS A 134 24.42 -18.01 -16.38
C HIS A 134 25.07 -16.76 -16.99
N TRP A 135 26.20 -16.33 -16.41
CA TRP A 135 26.89 -15.09 -16.78
C TRP A 135 27.32 -15.05 -18.25
N GLY A 136 27.70 -16.19 -18.83
CA GLY A 136 28.03 -16.28 -20.25
C GLY A 136 26.81 -16.62 -21.11
N PRO A 137 26.55 -17.91 -21.40
CA PRO A 137 25.50 -18.35 -22.32
C PRO A 137 24.10 -17.82 -22.04
N ALA A 138 23.62 -17.86 -20.79
CA ALA A 138 22.23 -17.49 -20.50
C ALA A 138 21.99 -15.98 -20.72
N GLU A 139 22.89 -15.13 -20.24
CA GLU A 139 22.85 -13.68 -20.47
C GLU A 139 22.92 -13.34 -21.97
N PHE A 140 23.80 -13.99 -22.73
CA PHE A 140 23.91 -13.77 -24.18
C PHE A 140 22.60 -14.11 -24.91
N LEU A 141 22.03 -15.28 -24.63
CA LEU A 141 20.78 -15.71 -25.25
C LEU A 141 19.61 -14.83 -24.84
N TYR A 142 19.54 -14.44 -23.56
CA TYR A 142 18.52 -13.50 -23.09
C TYR A 142 18.63 -12.16 -23.80
N TYR A 143 19.82 -11.58 -23.92
CA TYR A 143 20.03 -10.27 -24.54
C TYR A 143 19.41 -10.23 -25.95
N TRP A 144 19.65 -11.25 -26.76
CA TRP A 144 19.09 -11.33 -28.11
C TRP A 144 17.59 -11.62 -28.13
N LEU A 145 17.10 -12.49 -27.24
CA LEU A 145 15.66 -12.73 -27.10
C LEU A 145 14.93 -11.44 -26.71
N HIS A 146 15.43 -10.72 -25.72
CA HIS A 146 14.86 -9.49 -25.23
C HIS A 146 14.85 -8.42 -26.32
N ARG A 147 15.97 -8.25 -27.03
CA ARG A 147 16.03 -7.34 -28.19
C ARG A 147 15.04 -7.73 -29.30
N ALA A 148 14.84 -9.03 -29.53
CA ALA A 148 13.82 -9.52 -30.47
C ALA A 148 12.39 -9.22 -29.97
N LEU A 149 12.12 -9.34 -28.68
CA LEU A 149 10.83 -8.97 -28.07
C LEU A 149 10.51 -7.47 -28.22
N HIS A 150 11.51 -6.62 -28.36
CA HIS A 150 11.35 -5.19 -28.70
C HIS A 150 11.13 -4.90 -30.19
N HIS A 151 11.20 -5.92 -31.05
CA HIS A 151 10.72 -5.78 -32.42
C HIS A 151 9.20 -5.55 -32.42
N HIS A 152 8.72 -4.56 -33.19
CA HIS A 152 7.34 -4.06 -33.16
C HIS A 152 6.25 -5.15 -33.14
N TYR A 153 6.45 -6.26 -33.86
CA TYR A 153 5.52 -7.38 -33.91
C TYR A 153 5.39 -8.13 -32.57
N LEU A 154 6.52 -8.47 -31.94
CA LEU A 154 6.57 -9.19 -30.67
C LEU A 154 6.28 -8.26 -29.50
N TYR A 155 6.71 -6.99 -29.58
CA TYR A 155 6.46 -5.99 -28.56
C TYR A 155 4.96 -5.80 -28.34
N ALA A 156 4.20 -5.54 -29.40
CA ALA A 156 2.75 -5.32 -29.28
C ALA A 156 2.00 -6.54 -28.71
N ARG A 157 2.53 -7.75 -28.89
CA ARG A 157 1.90 -9.02 -28.52
C ARG A 157 2.26 -9.54 -27.14
N TYR A 158 3.51 -9.41 -26.77
CA TYR A 158 4.08 -10.08 -25.61
C TYR A 158 4.67 -9.05 -24.64
N HIS A 159 5.61 -8.23 -25.11
CA HIS A 159 6.45 -7.44 -24.21
C HIS A 159 5.86 -6.08 -23.78
N SER A 160 4.90 -5.53 -24.54
CA SER A 160 4.24 -4.24 -24.22
C SER A 160 3.47 -4.26 -22.89
N HIS A 161 3.04 -5.45 -22.43
CA HIS A 161 2.36 -5.56 -21.15
C HIS A 161 3.30 -5.25 -19.97
N HIS A 162 4.53 -5.77 -20.02
CA HIS A 162 5.57 -5.51 -19.03
C HIS A 162 5.93 -4.02 -18.98
N HIS A 163 6.16 -3.44 -20.17
CA HIS A 163 6.48 -2.01 -20.32
C HIS A 163 5.32 -1.04 -20.02
N SER A 164 4.12 -1.56 -19.76
CA SER A 164 3.01 -0.73 -19.28
C SER A 164 3.22 -0.26 -17.83
N SER A 165 4.17 -0.85 -17.11
CA SER A 165 4.56 -0.48 -15.74
C SER A 165 5.83 0.35 -15.74
N ILE A 166 5.69 1.65 -16.00
CA ILE A 166 6.84 2.57 -16.11
C ILE A 166 7.51 2.81 -14.76
N VAL A 167 6.72 2.92 -13.68
CA VAL A 167 7.24 2.97 -12.32
C VAL A 167 7.45 1.53 -11.87
N THR A 168 8.62 0.97 -12.14
CA THR A 168 8.88 -0.44 -11.81
C THR A 168 8.79 -0.68 -10.30
N GLU A 169 8.06 -1.72 -9.93
CA GLU A 169 8.08 -2.33 -8.61
C GLU A 169 8.65 -3.76 -8.73
N PRO A 170 9.16 -4.39 -7.65
CA PRO A 170 9.59 -5.79 -7.70
C PRO A 170 8.54 -6.73 -8.32
N ASN A 171 7.25 -6.41 -8.19
CA ASN A 171 6.16 -7.14 -8.86
C ASN A 171 6.24 -7.08 -10.39
N THR A 172 6.64 -5.94 -10.96
CA THR A 172 6.75 -5.71 -12.41
C THR A 172 7.66 -6.72 -13.10
N SER A 173 8.66 -7.25 -12.38
CA SER A 173 9.67 -8.18 -12.91
C SER A 173 9.12 -9.46 -13.55
N PHE A 174 7.90 -9.88 -13.17
CA PHE A 174 7.26 -11.08 -13.73
C PHE A 174 5.86 -10.83 -14.31
N VAL A 175 5.55 -9.58 -14.64
CA VAL A 175 4.27 -9.19 -15.27
C VAL A 175 4.42 -9.30 -16.79
N HIS A 176 4.44 -10.55 -17.25
CA HIS A 176 4.57 -10.91 -18.66
C HIS A 176 3.46 -11.89 -19.07
N PRO A 177 3.12 -11.92 -20.37
CA PRO A 177 2.30 -12.98 -20.92
C PRO A 177 2.95 -14.36 -20.77
N PHE A 178 2.13 -15.40 -20.68
CA PHE A 178 2.58 -16.75 -20.31
C PHE A 178 3.69 -17.29 -21.23
N VAL A 179 3.56 -17.16 -22.55
CA VAL A 179 4.59 -17.63 -23.50
C VAL A 179 5.94 -16.94 -23.31
N GLU A 180 5.95 -15.66 -22.93
CA GLU A 180 7.17 -14.91 -22.69
C GLU A 180 7.88 -15.43 -21.43
N VAL A 181 7.12 -15.69 -20.36
CA VAL A 181 7.67 -16.33 -19.14
C VAL A 181 8.25 -17.71 -19.43
N ILE A 182 7.57 -18.53 -20.24
CA ILE A 182 8.10 -19.84 -20.65
C ILE A 182 9.43 -19.69 -21.39
N SER A 183 9.55 -18.70 -22.29
CA SER A 183 10.80 -18.47 -23.02
C SER A 183 11.96 -18.08 -22.09
N TYR A 184 11.71 -17.24 -21.09
CA TYR A 184 12.71 -16.91 -20.07
C TYR A 184 13.07 -18.11 -19.19
N TYR A 185 12.07 -18.92 -18.82
CA TYR A 185 12.29 -20.12 -18.00
C TYR A 185 13.14 -21.16 -18.73
N VAL A 186 12.88 -21.40 -20.01
CA VAL A 186 13.72 -22.31 -20.83
C VAL A 186 15.18 -21.86 -20.81
N LEU A 187 15.43 -20.56 -20.99
CA LEU A 187 16.79 -20.00 -20.93
C LEU A 187 17.42 -20.14 -19.55
N LEU A 188 16.70 -19.75 -18.49
CA LEU A 188 17.19 -19.77 -17.11
C LEU A 188 17.37 -21.18 -16.55
N LEU A 189 16.72 -22.20 -17.14
CA LEU A 189 16.93 -23.60 -16.80
C LEU A 189 18.22 -24.18 -17.40
N ILE A 190 18.81 -23.57 -18.44
CA ILE A 190 20.04 -24.09 -19.09
C ILE A 190 21.16 -24.32 -18.07
N PRO A 191 21.52 -23.37 -17.18
CA PRO A 191 22.57 -23.59 -16.19
C PRO A 191 22.26 -24.74 -15.21
N ILE A 192 21.00 -24.84 -14.76
CA ILE A 192 20.56 -25.91 -13.84
C ILE A 192 20.62 -27.27 -14.52
N LEU A 193 20.00 -27.40 -15.69
CA LEU A 193 19.92 -28.66 -16.43
C LEU A 193 21.31 -29.14 -16.86
N THR A 194 22.19 -28.23 -17.27
CA THR A 194 23.58 -28.56 -17.61
C THR A 194 24.31 -29.10 -16.40
N SER A 195 24.19 -28.43 -15.24
CA SER A 195 24.80 -28.89 -13.98
C SER A 195 24.27 -30.26 -13.54
N ILE A 196 22.98 -30.55 -13.74
CA ILE A 196 22.39 -31.87 -13.48
C ILE A 196 22.99 -32.91 -14.44
N HIS A 197 23.01 -32.61 -15.74
CA HIS A 197 23.49 -33.51 -16.78
C HIS A 197 24.95 -33.95 -16.56
N ILE A 198 25.82 -33.03 -16.13
CA ILE A 198 27.23 -33.34 -15.83
C ILE A 198 27.45 -33.91 -14.42
N GLY A 199 26.39 -34.17 -13.65
CA GLY A 199 26.46 -34.76 -12.30
C GLY A 199 27.03 -33.83 -11.22
N LYS A 200 27.02 -32.52 -11.46
CA LYS A 200 27.59 -31.50 -10.56
C LYS A 200 26.55 -30.70 -9.78
N ALA A 201 25.27 -30.79 -10.14
CA ALA A 201 24.21 -30.09 -9.42
C ALA A 201 24.14 -30.48 -7.93
N SER A 202 23.67 -29.52 -7.12
CA SER A 202 23.41 -29.70 -5.70
C SER A 202 22.14 -28.98 -5.31
N ILE A 203 21.49 -29.43 -4.23
CA ILE A 203 20.24 -28.84 -3.73
C ILE A 203 20.44 -27.35 -3.42
N VAL A 204 21.47 -27.02 -2.65
CA VAL A 204 21.80 -25.64 -2.30
C VAL A 204 22.12 -24.83 -3.56
N GLY A 205 22.90 -25.37 -4.51
CA GLY A 205 23.24 -24.67 -5.74
C GLY A 205 22.02 -24.25 -6.57
N VAL A 206 21.02 -25.13 -6.72
CA VAL A 206 19.78 -24.83 -7.47
C VAL A 206 18.97 -23.74 -6.78
N PHE A 207 18.72 -23.86 -5.47
CA PHE A 207 17.93 -22.87 -4.72
C PHE A 207 18.66 -21.53 -4.60
N THR A 208 19.98 -21.53 -4.41
CA THR A 208 20.80 -20.31 -4.42
C THR A 208 20.73 -19.63 -5.78
N TYR A 209 20.85 -20.37 -6.88
CA TYR A 209 20.75 -19.79 -8.21
C TYR A 209 19.40 -19.11 -8.46
N VAL A 210 18.28 -19.78 -8.14
CA VAL A 210 16.94 -19.17 -8.27
C VAL A 210 16.79 -17.96 -7.36
N THR A 211 17.33 -18.01 -6.14
CA THR A 211 17.30 -16.88 -5.20
C THR A 211 18.09 -15.68 -5.73
N VAL A 212 19.25 -15.90 -6.35
CA VAL A 212 20.06 -14.84 -6.97
C VAL A 212 19.34 -14.22 -8.16
N VAL A 213 18.70 -15.04 -9.01
CA VAL A 213 17.88 -14.55 -10.13
C VAL A 213 16.70 -13.72 -9.63
N ASP A 214 16.00 -14.16 -8.59
CA ASP A 214 14.93 -13.38 -7.96
C ASP A 214 15.45 -12.07 -7.37
N PHE A 215 16.59 -12.10 -6.68
CA PHE A 215 17.21 -10.93 -6.07
C PHE A 215 17.58 -9.88 -7.11
N LEU A 216 18.27 -10.28 -8.19
CA LEU A 216 18.71 -9.35 -9.23
C LEU A 216 17.53 -8.77 -10.00
N ASN A 217 16.48 -9.56 -10.25
CA ASN A 217 15.23 -9.07 -10.84
C ASN A 217 14.53 -8.04 -9.93
N ASN A 218 14.39 -8.34 -8.65
CA ASN A 218 13.79 -7.42 -7.67
C ASN A 218 14.59 -6.13 -7.52
N MET A 219 15.92 -6.25 -7.53
CA MET A 219 16.84 -5.11 -7.51
C MET A 219 16.67 -4.25 -8.77
N GLY A 220 16.59 -4.84 -9.96
CA GLY A 220 16.42 -4.08 -11.20
C GLY A 220 15.09 -3.36 -11.31
N HIS A 221 14.03 -3.95 -10.72
CA HIS A 221 12.68 -3.41 -10.78
C HIS A 221 12.29 -2.64 -9.52
N CYS A 222 13.23 -2.24 -8.65
CA CYS A 222 12.92 -1.29 -7.59
C CYS A 222 13.11 0.15 -8.06
N ASN A 223 12.27 1.07 -7.59
CA ASN A 223 12.35 2.49 -8.01
C ASN A 223 13.33 3.32 -7.13
N PHE A 224 14.40 2.70 -6.64
CA PHE A 224 15.43 3.39 -5.87
C PHE A 224 16.83 2.83 -6.13
N GLU A 225 17.82 3.72 -6.15
CA GLU A 225 19.24 3.35 -6.25
C GLU A 225 19.83 3.13 -4.86
N PHE A 226 20.60 2.06 -4.70
CA PHE A 226 21.28 1.75 -3.44
C PHE A 226 22.67 1.15 -3.63
N ILE A 227 23.10 0.92 -4.87
CA ILE A 227 24.45 0.43 -5.16
C ILE A 227 25.42 1.61 -4.93
N PRO A 228 26.36 1.50 -3.98
CA PRO A 228 27.19 2.62 -3.59
C PRO A 228 28.33 2.86 -4.58
N GLU A 229 28.74 4.13 -4.74
CA GLU A 229 29.78 4.53 -5.71
C GLU A 229 31.11 3.79 -5.48
N TRP A 230 31.47 3.54 -4.22
CA TRP A 230 32.72 2.85 -3.87
C TRP A 230 32.82 1.45 -4.46
N ALA A 231 31.69 0.78 -4.74
CA ALA A 231 31.70 -0.57 -5.33
C ALA A 231 32.35 -0.54 -6.72
N PHE A 232 32.05 0.49 -7.52
CA PHE A 232 32.65 0.70 -8.84
C PHE A 232 34.07 1.26 -8.76
N THR A 233 34.45 1.93 -7.67
CA THR A 233 35.84 2.37 -7.44
C THR A 233 36.75 1.21 -7.07
N ILE A 234 36.30 0.32 -6.17
CA ILE A 234 37.09 -0.85 -5.71
C ILE A 234 37.18 -1.90 -6.82
N PHE A 235 36.08 -2.15 -7.54
CA PHE A 235 36.05 -3.10 -8.64
C PHE A 235 35.37 -2.50 -9.88
N PRO A 236 36.08 -1.68 -10.67
CA PRO A 236 35.54 -1.05 -11.88
C PRO A 236 34.85 -2.01 -12.86
N PRO A 237 35.33 -3.26 -13.06
CA PRO A 237 34.64 -4.22 -13.91
C PRO A 237 33.20 -4.55 -13.48
N LEU A 238 32.81 -4.30 -12.22
CA LEU A 238 31.47 -4.58 -11.70
C LEU A 238 30.37 -3.94 -12.57
N LYS A 239 30.64 -2.73 -13.10
CA LYS A 239 29.74 -1.96 -13.98
C LYS A 239 29.28 -2.76 -15.20
N TYR A 240 30.11 -3.68 -15.68
CA TYR A 240 29.82 -4.50 -16.85
C TYR A 240 29.23 -5.87 -16.49
N ILE A 241 29.37 -6.31 -15.23
CA ILE A 241 29.01 -7.66 -14.78
C ILE A 241 27.60 -7.69 -14.18
N VAL A 242 27.21 -6.63 -13.47
CA VAL A 242 25.89 -6.52 -12.83
C VAL A 242 25.34 -5.11 -13.05
N TYR A 243 24.10 -5.01 -13.53
CA TYR A 243 23.44 -3.71 -13.70
C TYR A 243 23.13 -3.05 -12.36
N THR A 244 22.80 -1.76 -12.41
CA THR A 244 22.18 -1.04 -11.29
C THR A 244 20.66 -0.97 -11.46
N PRO A 245 19.88 -0.77 -10.39
CA PRO A 245 18.46 -0.41 -10.49
C PRO A 245 18.20 0.73 -11.48
N SER A 246 19.04 1.78 -11.45
CA SER A 246 18.95 2.91 -12.39
C SER A 246 19.18 2.50 -13.85
N PHE A 247 20.11 1.59 -14.13
CA PHE A 247 20.37 1.08 -15.49
C PHE A 247 19.14 0.37 -16.07
N HIS A 248 18.51 -0.52 -15.29
CA HIS A 248 17.31 -1.24 -15.73
C HIS A 248 16.07 -0.34 -15.79
N SER A 249 15.94 0.63 -14.89
CA SER A 249 14.84 1.60 -14.94
C SER A 249 14.88 2.46 -16.22
N LEU A 250 16.06 2.77 -16.76
CA LEU A 250 16.19 3.43 -18.06
C LEU A 250 15.59 2.60 -19.20
N HIS A 251 15.72 1.27 -19.15
CA HIS A 251 15.09 0.39 -20.12
C HIS A 251 13.56 0.58 -20.16
N HIS A 252 12.92 0.66 -18.99
CA HIS A 252 11.46 0.87 -18.84
C HIS A 252 10.98 2.29 -19.20
N THR A 253 11.89 3.25 -19.36
CA THR A 253 11.54 4.64 -19.69
C THR A 253 11.91 5.03 -21.12
N GLN A 254 12.99 4.47 -21.67
CA GLN A 254 13.49 4.73 -23.03
C GLN A 254 13.12 3.63 -24.03
N PHE A 255 12.79 2.42 -23.55
CA PHE A 255 12.34 1.23 -24.28
C PHE A 255 13.33 0.62 -25.28
N ARG A 256 14.32 1.38 -25.77
CA ARG A 256 15.21 0.96 -26.87
C ARG A 256 16.69 0.86 -26.51
N THR A 257 16.99 0.87 -25.22
CA THR A 257 18.34 0.84 -24.65
C THR A 257 18.37 -0.14 -23.47
N ASN A 258 19.57 -0.55 -23.05
CA ASN A 258 19.78 -1.35 -21.83
C ASN A 258 18.99 -2.69 -21.82
N TYR A 259 19.30 -3.62 -22.71
CA TYR A 259 18.57 -4.88 -22.90
C TYR A 259 19.09 -6.07 -22.05
N SER A 260 20.18 -5.94 -21.32
CA SER A 260 20.75 -7.01 -20.50
C SER A 260 19.73 -7.62 -19.52
N LEU A 261 19.85 -8.91 -19.20
CA LEU A 261 19.10 -9.50 -18.09
C LEU A 261 19.67 -9.02 -16.76
N PHE A 262 20.96 -9.24 -16.50
CA PHE A 262 21.65 -8.68 -15.34
C PHE A 262 23.04 -8.15 -15.69
N CYS A 263 23.62 -8.56 -16.82
CA CYS A 263 25.00 -8.26 -17.20
C CYS A 263 25.07 -7.20 -18.32
N PRO A 264 25.40 -5.92 -18.01
CA PRO A 264 25.46 -4.85 -19.00
C PRO A 264 26.52 -5.04 -20.09
N PHE A 265 27.47 -5.96 -19.93
CA PHE A 265 28.55 -6.22 -20.87
C PHE A 265 28.08 -6.25 -22.33
N TYR A 266 26.99 -6.97 -22.61
CA TYR A 266 26.46 -7.09 -23.97
C TYR A 266 25.89 -5.76 -24.51
N ASP A 267 25.28 -4.94 -23.66
CA ASP A 267 24.84 -3.60 -24.06
C ASP A 267 26.02 -2.70 -24.46
N TYR A 268 27.14 -2.79 -23.74
CA TYR A 268 28.35 -2.05 -24.11
C TYR A 268 28.95 -2.56 -25.41
N VAL A 269 29.05 -3.88 -25.59
CA VAL A 269 29.60 -4.51 -26.81
C VAL A 269 28.77 -4.15 -28.04
N TYR A 270 27.44 -4.15 -27.93
CA TYR A 270 26.53 -3.89 -29.05
C TYR A 270 26.03 -2.45 -29.15
N GLY A 271 26.54 -1.54 -28.30
CA GLY A 271 26.25 -0.10 -28.35
C GLY A 271 24.80 0.25 -28.03
N THR A 272 24.15 -0.51 -27.14
CA THR A 272 22.75 -0.29 -26.72
C THR A 272 22.62 0.36 -25.34
N VAL A 273 23.73 0.77 -24.71
CA VAL A 273 23.71 1.53 -23.45
C VAL A 273 23.11 2.91 -23.66
N ASP A 274 22.18 3.31 -22.79
CA ASP A 274 21.63 4.66 -22.81
C ASP A 274 22.68 5.70 -22.40
N LYS A 275 22.73 6.83 -23.11
CA LYS A 275 23.71 7.91 -22.87
C LYS A 275 23.58 8.54 -21.48
N SER A 276 22.39 8.47 -20.87
CA SER A 276 22.11 9.02 -19.55
C SER A 276 22.42 8.08 -18.38
N THR A 277 22.86 6.85 -18.65
CA THR A 277 23.11 5.80 -17.64
C THR A 277 23.94 6.30 -16.45
N ASP A 278 25.12 6.86 -16.71
CA ASP A 278 26.03 7.29 -15.65
C ASP A 278 25.48 8.51 -14.90
N THR A 279 24.93 9.48 -15.63
CA THR A 279 24.32 10.68 -15.03
C THR A 279 23.11 10.34 -14.16
N LEU A 280 22.25 9.40 -14.59
CA LEU A 280 21.10 8.98 -13.79
C LEU A 280 21.53 8.30 -12.51
N TYR A 281 22.52 7.41 -12.57
CA TYR A 281 23.06 6.74 -11.39
C TYR A 281 23.61 7.77 -10.38
N GLU A 282 24.50 8.66 -10.83
CA GLU A 282 25.15 9.66 -9.97
C GLU A 282 24.17 10.66 -9.35
N THR A 283 23.19 11.12 -10.12
CA THR A 283 22.17 12.07 -9.62
C THR A 283 21.22 11.38 -8.65
N THR A 284 20.88 10.11 -8.89
CA THR A 284 20.00 9.34 -8.03
C THR A 284 20.66 8.99 -6.70
N ILE A 285 21.90 8.52 -6.68
CA ILE A 285 22.57 8.14 -5.42
C ILE A 285 22.82 9.37 -4.51
N LYS A 286 22.88 10.57 -5.08
CA LYS A 286 23.02 11.86 -4.35
C LYS A 286 21.69 12.50 -4.00
N ARG A 287 20.55 11.95 -4.46
CA ARG A 287 19.22 12.52 -4.24
C ARG A 287 18.80 12.43 -2.77
N GLU A 288 18.63 13.60 -2.15
CA GLU A 288 18.16 13.72 -0.77
C GLU A 288 16.69 13.34 -0.58
N ALA A 289 16.29 13.15 0.67
CA ALA A 289 14.90 12.84 1.03
C ALA A 289 13.97 14.00 0.68
N GLU A 290 12.74 13.67 0.29
CA GLU A 290 11.76 14.66 -0.13
C GLU A 290 11.10 15.34 1.07
N SER A 291 11.22 16.67 1.16
CA SER A 291 10.46 17.49 2.10
C SER A 291 8.99 17.59 1.69
N PRO A 292 8.04 17.21 2.57
CA PRO A 292 6.61 17.36 2.30
C PRO A 292 6.13 18.80 2.54
N ASP A 293 5.14 19.24 1.77
CA ASP A 293 4.34 20.43 2.09
C ASP A 293 3.22 20.11 3.08
N VAL A 294 2.66 18.90 2.99
CA VAL A 294 1.55 18.44 3.83
C VAL A 294 1.86 17.05 4.38
N VAL A 295 1.68 16.87 5.68
CA VAL A 295 1.76 15.58 6.35
C VAL A 295 0.37 15.17 6.82
N HIS A 296 -0.05 13.94 6.53
CA HIS A 296 -1.22 13.32 7.12
C HIS A 296 -0.79 12.29 8.16
N LEU A 297 -1.04 12.56 9.42
CA LEU A 297 -0.63 11.70 10.54
C LEU A 297 -1.76 10.74 10.91
N THR A 298 -1.64 9.48 10.51
CA THR A 298 -2.58 8.40 10.79
C THR A 298 -1.98 7.38 11.79
N HIS A 299 -2.67 6.29 12.05
CA HIS A 299 -2.17 5.17 12.86
C HIS A 299 -2.81 3.84 12.42
N LEU A 300 -2.40 2.73 13.03
CA LEU A 300 -2.96 1.42 12.73
C LEU A 300 -4.35 1.27 13.36
N THR A 301 -5.31 0.67 12.66
CA THR A 301 -6.68 0.51 13.18
C THR A 301 -6.79 -0.81 13.96
N THR A 302 -6.92 -1.92 13.25
CA THR A 302 -6.97 -3.29 13.77
C THR A 302 -5.62 -4.01 13.56
N PRO A 303 -5.35 -5.14 14.24
CA PRO A 303 -4.10 -5.89 14.03
C PRO A 303 -3.80 -6.22 12.56
N ASP A 304 -4.82 -6.49 11.75
CA ASP A 304 -4.71 -6.77 10.31
C ASP A 304 -4.47 -5.52 9.43
N SER A 305 -4.65 -4.31 9.95
CA SER A 305 -4.45 -3.06 9.18
C SER A 305 -3.03 -2.88 8.63
N ILE A 306 -2.03 -3.53 9.23
CA ILE A 306 -0.64 -3.54 8.72
C ILE A 306 -0.55 -4.08 7.29
N TYR A 307 -1.43 -5.01 6.94
CA TYR A 307 -1.46 -5.65 5.63
C TYR A 307 -2.08 -4.75 4.56
N HIS A 308 -2.90 -3.79 4.99
CA HIS A 308 -3.56 -2.79 4.15
C HIS A 308 -2.76 -1.49 4.02
N LEU A 309 -1.67 -1.31 4.77
CA LEU A 309 -0.74 -0.21 4.51
C LEU A 309 -0.18 -0.30 3.08
N PRO A 310 0.16 0.83 2.44
CA PRO A 310 0.88 0.82 1.16
C PRO A 310 2.13 -0.06 1.18
N LEU A 311 2.84 -0.10 2.33
CA LEU A 311 4.01 -0.94 2.57
C LEU A 311 3.70 -2.44 2.77
N GLY A 312 2.45 -2.78 3.01
CA GLY A 312 1.97 -4.15 3.18
C GLY A 312 1.76 -4.87 1.85
N PHE A 313 0.67 -5.61 1.71
CA PHE A 313 0.38 -6.36 0.48
C PHE A 313 -0.31 -5.45 -0.54
N PRO A 314 0.24 -5.23 -1.75
CA PRO A 314 -0.40 -4.41 -2.78
C PRO A 314 -1.84 -4.83 -3.12
N SER A 315 -2.12 -6.13 -3.07
CA SER A 315 -3.44 -6.69 -3.36
C SER A 315 -4.49 -6.41 -2.28
N LEU A 316 -4.06 -6.11 -1.05
CA LEU A 316 -4.91 -5.74 0.08
C LEU A 316 -4.98 -4.23 0.24
N SER A 317 -3.85 -3.53 0.17
CA SER A 317 -3.80 -2.07 0.28
C SER A 317 -4.54 -1.36 -0.84
N SER A 318 -4.64 -1.96 -2.04
CA SER A 318 -5.45 -1.42 -3.14
C SER A 318 -6.97 -1.62 -2.99
N LYS A 319 -7.44 -2.17 -1.86
CA LYS A 319 -8.85 -2.41 -1.58
C LYS A 319 -9.23 -1.81 -0.22
N PRO A 320 -10.50 -1.41 -0.05
CA PRO A 320 -11.01 -1.01 1.26
C PRO A 320 -10.71 -2.08 2.31
N GLN A 321 -10.23 -1.65 3.47
CA GLN A 321 -9.94 -2.52 4.60
C GLN A 321 -11.21 -3.27 5.00
N ALA A 322 -11.11 -4.59 5.02
CA ALA A 322 -12.17 -5.49 5.45
C ALA A 322 -11.54 -6.72 6.09
N SER A 323 -12.13 -7.21 7.18
CA SER A 323 -11.67 -8.43 7.83
C SER A 323 -11.82 -9.63 6.88
N GLN A 324 -10.73 -10.32 6.61
CA GLN A 324 -10.69 -11.52 5.79
C GLN A 324 -10.33 -12.73 6.65
N TRP A 325 -11.10 -13.80 6.55
CA TRP A 325 -10.91 -15.01 7.37
C TRP A 325 -9.50 -15.61 7.23
N TYR A 326 -8.87 -15.55 6.06
CA TYR A 326 -7.56 -16.13 5.83
C TYR A 326 -6.42 -15.34 6.49
N LEU A 327 -6.62 -14.08 6.87
CA LEU A 327 -5.62 -13.30 7.61
C LEU A 327 -5.40 -13.84 9.03
N LEU A 328 -6.32 -14.69 9.52
CA LEU A 328 -6.13 -15.44 10.77
C LEU A 328 -4.90 -16.37 10.71
N PHE A 329 -4.55 -16.90 9.53
CA PHE A 329 -3.34 -17.72 9.38
C PHE A 329 -2.05 -16.89 9.47
N MET A 330 -2.14 -15.57 9.32
CA MET A 330 -1.03 -14.65 9.47
C MET A 330 -0.81 -14.21 10.93
N TRP A 331 -1.49 -14.83 11.89
CA TRP A 331 -1.39 -14.46 13.31
C TRP A 331 0.03 -14.37 13.86
N PRO A 332 1.04 -15.17 13.45
CA PRO A 332 2.40 -15.00 13.96
C PRO A 332 2.99 -13.65 13.55
N VAL A 333 2.81 -13.28 12.27
CA VAL A 333 3.26 -11.99 11.73
C VAL A 333 2.52 -10.83 12.40
N THR A 334 1.21 -10.98 12.57
CA THR A 334 0.38 -10.00 13.27
C THR A 334 0.84 -9.81 14.72
N LEU A 335 1.11 -10.90 15.45
CA LEU A 335 1.59 -10.83 16.83
C LEU A 335 2.94 -10.11 16.91
N TRP A 336 3.89 -10.47 16.03
CA TRP A 336 5.20 -9.80 15.97
C TRP A 336 5.07 -8.32 15.65
N SER A 337 4.17 -7.93 14.73
CA SER A 337 3.94 -6.52 14.41
C SER A 337 3.42 -5.74 15.63
N VAL A 338 2.49 -6.32 16.39
CA VAL A 338 1.99 -5.72 17.64
C VAL A 338 3.13 -5.57 18.64
N LEU A 339 3.95 -6.58 18.85
CA LEU A 339 5.11 -6.48 19.75
C LEU A 339 6.10 -5.39 19.30
N LEU A 340 6.37 -5.28 18.00
CA LEU A 340 7.26 -4.26 17.44
C LEU A 340 6.73 -2.84 17.67
N THR A 341 5.41 -2.61 17.68
CA THR A 341 4.83 -1.29 18.01
C THR A 341 5.08 -0.83 19.45
N TRP A 342 5.50 -1.72 20.34
CA TRP A 342 5.86 -1.34 21.71
C TRP A 342 7.29 -0.80 21.80
N ILE A 343 8.14 -1.18 20.83
CA ILE A 343 9.55 -0.84 20.75
C ILE A 343 9.76 0.34 19.79
N TYR A 344 8.94 0.44 18.73
CA TYR A 344 9.05 1.51 17.75
C TYR A 344 8.72 2.89 18.35
N GLY A 345 9.75 3.74 18.40
CA GLY A 345 9.70 5.04 19.06
C GLY A 345 9.38 6.24 18.18
N HIS A 346 9.06 6.05 16.89
CA HIS A 346 8.81 7.16 15.96
C HIS A 346 7.74 6.83 14.92
N ALA A 347 7.04 7.88 14.43
CA ALA A 347 6.18 7.76 13.26
C ALA A 347 7.02 7.48 12.00
N PHE A 348 6.49 6.67 11.09
CA PHE A 348 7.18 6.33 9.84
C PHE A 348 6.37 6.74 8.62
N ILE A 349 7.06 7.04 7.52
CA ILE A 349 6.43 7.40 6.24
C ILE A 349 5.89 6.12 5.60
N SER A 350 4.60 6.12 5.28
CA SER A 350 3.91 4.99 4.66
C SER A 350 3.61 5.25 3.18
N GLU A 351 3.26 6.49 2.85
CA GLU A 351 2.81 6.86 1.52
C GLU A 351 3.34 8.26 1.13
N ARG A 352 3.53 8.48 -0.17
CA ARG A 352 3.68 9.82 -0.76
C ARG A 352 2.58 10.03 -1.80
N ASN A 353 2.12 11.25 -1.96
CA ASN A 353 1.28 11.66 -3.09
C ASN A 353 1.73 13.04 -3.57
N ALA A 354 1.25 13.44 -4.74
CA ALA A 354 1.39 14.81 -5.21
C ALA A 354 0.01 15.38 -5.52
N PHE A 355 -0.18 16.67 -5.24
CA PHE A 355 -1.38 17.39 -5.63
C PHE A 355 -1.00 18.76 -6.17
N LYS A 356 -1.14 18.94 -7.49
CA LYS A 356 -0.65 20.13 -8.20
C LYS A 356 0.84 20.35 -7.88
N LYS A 357 1.18 21.41 -7.13
CA LYS A 357 2.55 21.72 -6.71
C LYS A 357 2.89 21.23 -5.30
N LEU A 358 1.92 20.70 -4.57
CA LEU A 358 2.10 20.26 -3.18
C LEU A 358 2.59 18.82 -3.13
N LYS A 359 3.62 18.61 -2.30
CA LYS A 359 4.15 17.30 -1.94
C LYS A 359 3.46 16.80 -0.68
N LEU A 360 2.80 15.65 -0.78
CA LEU A 360 2.00 15.08 0.31
C LEU A 360 2.67 13.82 0.84
N GLN A 361 2.66 13.62 2.16
CA GLN A 361 3.09 12.37 2.79
C GLN A 361 2.07 11.90 3.82
N ALA A 362 1.87 10.59 3.92
CA ALA A 362 1.13 9.97 5.02
C ALA A 362 2.13 9.31 5.99
N TRP A 363 2.07 9.70 7.25
CA TRP A 363 2.91 9.17 8.32
C TRP A 363 2.05 8.34 9.27
N VAL A 364 2.58 7.20 9.70
CA VAL A 364 1.87 6.26 10.58
C VAL A 364 2.52 6.30 11.94
N VAL A 365 1.73 6.65 12.96
CA VAL A 365 2.06 6.36 14.35
C VAL A 365 1.94 4.84 14.53
N PRO A 366 3.02 4.14 14.93
CA PRO A 366 3.01 2.69 15.04
C PRO A 366 2.25 2.27 16.30
N LYS A 367 0.93 2.49 16.34
CA LYS A 367 0.03 2.16 17.44
C LYS A 367 -1.34 1.80 16.88
N TYR A 368 -1.96 0.78 17.47
CA TYR A 368 -3.29 0.28 17.11
C TYR A 368 -4.40 0.96 17.92
N ASN A 369 -5.65 0.89 17.46
CA ASN A 369 -6.83 1.40 18.18
C ASN A 369 -6.84 1.00 19.67
N MET A 370 -6.55 -0.28 19.97
CA MET A 370 -6.54 -0.79 21.35
C MET A 370 -5.55 -0.06 22.26
N GLN A 371 -4.43 0.45 21.72
CA GLN A 371 -3.42 1.19 22.46
C GLN A 371 -3.86 2.64 22.69
N TYR A 372 -4.58 3.26 21.76
CA TYR A 372 -5.15 4.61 21.94
C TYR A 372 -6.17 4.67 23.08
N PHE A 373 -6.92 3.59 23.31
CA PHE A 373 -7.85 3.50 24.45
C PHE A 373 -7.17 3.13 25.78
N SER A 374 -5.87 2.82 25.77
CA SER A 374 -5.11 2.47 26.99
C SER A 374 -4.52 3.72 27.65
N LYS A 375 -4.92 3.98 28.90
CA LYS A 375 -4.39 5.10 29.69
C LYS A 375 -2.87 5.07 29.85
N TRP A 376 -2.28 3.88 29.92
CA TRP A 376 -0.83 3.68 30.09
C TRP A 376 -0.01 4.06 28.86
N GLN A 377 -0.58 3.94 27.67
CA GLN A 377 0.10 4.25 26.41
C GLN A 377 -0.10 5.71 25.99
N ARG A 378 -0.99 6.45 26.67
CA ARG A 378 -1.40 7.79 26.29
C ARG A 378 -0.23 8.78 26.25
N GLU A 379 0.66 8.75 27.24
CA GLU A 379 1.84 9.61 27.27
C GLU A 379 2.79 9.29 26.11
N THR A 380 3.02 8.01 25.85
CA THR A 380 3.84 7.56 24.71
C THR A 380 3.25 8.03 23.38
N ILE A 381 1.94 7.91 23.18
CA ILE A 381 1.26 8.38 21.97
C ILE A 381 1.37 9.89 21.82
N ASN A 382 1.13 10.67 22.89
CA ASN A 382 1.30 12.12 22.88
C ASN A 382 2.73 12.52 22.49
N LYS A 383 3.74 11.80 23.02
CA LYS A 383 5.15 12.01 22.67
C LYS A 383 5.38 11.75 21.17
N LEU A 384 4.89 10.63 20.64
CA LEU A 384 5.01 10.29 19.22
C LEU A 384 4.36 11.34 18.30
N ILE A 385 3.17 11.83 18.65
CA ILE A 385 2.48 12.88 17.89
C ILE A 385 3.27 14.19 17.96
N GLY A 386 3.76 14.59 19.14
CA GLY A 386 4.58 15.79 19.30
C GLY A 386 5.89 15.73 18.50
N GLU A 387 6.58 14.60 18.52
CA GLU A 387 7.77 14.35 17.69
C GLU A 387 7.44 14.41 16.19
N ALA A 388 6.33 13.82 15.76
CA ALA A 388 5.90 13.90 14.36
C ALA A 388 5.62 15.35 13.92
N ILE A 389 5.02 16.19 14.79
CA ILE A 389 4.81 17.62 14.52
C ILE A 389 6.16 18.34 14.38
N GLN A 390 7.10 18.12 15.31
CA GLN A 390 8.44 18.72 15.22
C GLN A 390 9.20 18.27 13.97
N ASP A 391 9.12 16.99 13.63
CA ASP A 391 9.77 16.42 12.44
C ASP A 391 9.20 17.02 11.15
N ALA A 392 7.88 17.18 11.08
CA ALA A 392 7.22 17.80 9.95
C ALA A 392 7.60 19.29 9.81
N ASP A 393 7.59 20.04 10.91
CA ASP A 393 8.01 21.45 10.95
C ASP A 393 9.48 21.61 10.53
N ARG A 394 10.38 20.77 11.04
CA ARG A 394 11.81 20.76 10.67
C ARG A 394 12.03 20.45 9.19
N LYS A 395 11.19 19.62 8.59
CA LYS A 395 11.23 19.31 7.15
C LYS A 395 10.60 20.40 6.28
N GLY A 396 10.02 21.45 6.89
CA GLY A 396 9.40 22.57 6.18
C GLY A 396 7.96 22.33 5.75
N ALA A 397 7.26 21.36 6.36
CA ALA A 397 5.85 21.16 6.07
C ALA A 397 5.01 22.35 6.56
N LYS A 398 4.01 22.72 5.75
CA LYS A 398 3.11 23.85 6.01
C LYS A 398 1.95 23.43 6.89
N VAL A 399 1.43 22.22 6.65
CA VAL A 399 0.26 21.68 7.37
C VAL A 399 0.49 20.23 7.78
N LEU A 400 0.10 19.89 9.00
CA LEU A 400 -0.05 18.51 9.47
C LEU A 400 -1.54 18.26 9.77
N SER A 401 -2.13 17.30 9.07
CA SER A 401 -3.49 16.84 9.34
C SER A 401 -3.52 15.64 10.28
N LEU A 402 -4.52 15.59 11.16
CA LEU A 402 -4.70 14.51 12.13
C LEU A 402 -5.70 13.49 11.60
N GLY A 403 -5.22 12.29 11.28
CA GLY A 403 -6.02 11.14 10.88
C GLY A 403 -6.45 10.29 12.08
N LEU A 404 -7.60 9.64 11.95
CA LEU A 404 -8.11 8.67 12.93
C LEU A 404 -8.12 9.22 14.37
N LEU A 405 -7.77 8.42 15.39
CA LEU A 405 -7.81 8.82 16.80
C LEU A 405 -6.76 9.86 17.19
N ASN A 406 -5.84 10.25 16.30
CA ASN A 406 -4.94 11.38 16.56
C ASN A 406 -5.72 12.70 16.74
N GLN A 407 -6.92 12.78 16.15
CA GLN A 407 -7.81 13.94 16.27
C GLN A 407 -8.77 13.85 17.47
N HIS A 408 -8.79 12.72 18.19
CA HIS A 408 -9.70 12.52 19.32
C HIS A 408 -9.46 13.60 20.39
N GLU A 409 -10.55 14.08 21.02
CA GLU A 409 -10.56 15.27 21.90
C GLU A 409 -9.40 15.29 22.91
N GLU A 410 -9.14 14.13 23.51
CA GLU A 410 -8.12 13.92 24.51
C GLU A 410 -6.68 14.15 24.02
N PHE A 411 -6.38 13.83 22.76
CA PHE A 411 -5.08 14.07 22.11
C PHE A 411 -5.05 15.46 21.47
N SER A 412 -6.11 15.85 20.77
CA SER A 412 -6.26 17.16 20.13
C SER A 412 -6.05 18.32 21.10
N ARG A 413 -6.55 18.20 22.33
CA ARG A 413 -6.34 19.20 23.40
C ARG A 413 -4.89 19.27 23.89
N ASN A 414 -4.18 18.13 23.94
CA ASN A 414 -2.75 18.13 24.27
C ASN A 414 -1.92 18.76 23.15
N ILE A 415 -2.29 18.53 21.89
CA ILE A 415 -1.63 19.14 20.72
C ILE A 415 -1.80 20.66 20.74
N GLU A 416 -3.00 21.15 21.02
CA GLU A 416 -3.24 22.60 21.16
C GLU A 416 -2.35 23.20 22.26
N LEU A 417 -2.29 22.56 23.43
CA LEU A 417 -1.41 22.98 24.52
C LEU A 417 0.07 22.91 24.13
N TYR A 418 0.45 21.89 23.37
CA TYR A 418 1.81 21.69 22.88
C TYR A 418 2.25 22.82 21.94
N ILE A 419 1.41 23.17 20.95
CA ILE A 419 1.66 24.29 20.03
C ILE A 419 1.76 25.61 20.80
N LYS A 420 0.86 25.86 21.76
CA LYS A 420 0.91 27.07 22.61
C LYS A 420 2.20 27.18 23.42
N ARG A 421 2.76 26.04 23.87
CA ARG A 421 4.03 25.99 24.63
C ARG A 421 5.27 26.11 23.75
N HIS A 422 5.13 25.94 22.44
CA HIS A 422 6.22 25.95 21.48
C HIS A 422 5.94 26.95 20.35
N PRO A 423 5.95 28.27 20.63
CA PRO A 423 5.61 29.31 19.65
C PRO A 423 6.55 29.36 18.43
N GLN A 424 7.70 28.69 18.49
CA GLN A 424 8.63 28.54 17.38
C GLN A 424 8.12 27.59 16.28
N ILE A 425 7.16 26.71 16.59
CA ILE A 425 6.55 25.78 15.63
C ILE A 425 5.69 26.58 14.66
N LYS A 426 5.99 26.49 13.36
CA LYS A 426 5.33 27.28 12.32
C LYS A 426 4.22 26.52 11.62
N ILE A 427 4.39 25.20 11.48
CA ILE A 427 3.40 24.29 10.87
C ILE A 427 2.02 24.46 11.50
N LYS A 428 0.97 24.40 10.66
CA LYS A 428 -0.42 24.40 11.13
C LYS A 428 -0.93 22.99 11.32
N VAL A 429 -1.66 22.76 12.40
CA VAL A 429 -2.29 21.46 12.68
C VAL A 429 -3.78 21.54 12.40
N VAL A 430 -4.30 20.57 11.64
CA VAL A 430 -5.69 20.53 11.16
C VAL A 430 -6.32 19.17 11.47
N ASP A 431 -7.37 19.15 12.29
CA ASP A 431 -8.18 17.95 12.57
C ASP A 431 -9.22 17.68 11.48
N GLY A 432 -9.59 18.69 10.69
CA GLY A 432 -10.57 18.58 9.60
C GLY A 432 -12.02 18.44 10.05
N SER A 433 -12.32 18.71 11.33
CA SER A 433 -13.67 18.68 11.90
C SER A 433 -14.66 19.56 11.13
N SER A 434 -14.23 20.72 10.64
CA SER A 434 -15.02 21.67 9.87
C SER A 434 -15.40 21.12 8.50
N LEU A 435 -14.47 20.46 7.80
CA LEU A 435 -14.78 19.81 6.52
C LEU A 435 -15.62 18.56 6.72
N ALA A 436 -15.36 17.76 7.76
CA ALA A 436 -16.18 16.61 8.10
C ALA A 436 -17.63 17.03 8.36
N ALA A 437 -17.83 18.10 9.15
CA ALA A 437 -19.14 18.66 9.40
C ALA A 437 -19.81 19.17 8.11
N ALA A 438 -19.07 19.88 7.25
CA ALA A 438 -19.59 20.34 5.97
C ALA A 438 -20.03 19.19 5.05
N ILE A 439 -19.26 18.10 4.98
CA ILE A 439 -19.62 16.90 4.21
C ILE A 439 -20.93 16.29 4.74
N VAL A 440 -21.06 16.13 6.06
CA VAL A 440 -22.27 15.57 6.68
C VAL A 440 -23.48 16.46 6.38
N LEU A 441 -23.36 17.77 6.57
CA LEU A 441 -24.44 18.72 6.31
C LEU A 441 -24.91 18.70 4.85
N ASN A 442 -23.97 18.59 3.90
CA ASN A 442 -24.28 18.51 2.47
C ASN A 442 -24.75 17.11 2.02
N SER A 443 -24.62 16.09 2.87
CA SER A 443 -25.14 14.74 2.62
C SER A 443 -26.59 14.57 3.06
N ILE A 444 -27.13 15.51 3.85
CA ILE A 444 -28.53 15.49 4.29
C ILE A 444 -29.44 15.86 3.11
N PRO A 445 -30.49 15.07 2.80
CA PRO A 445 -31.45 15.39 1.76
C PRO A 445 -32.10 16.77 1.99
N LYS A 446 -32.24 17.58 0.93
CA LYS A 446 -32.69 18.98 1.02
C LYS A 446 -34.07 19.17 1.69
N GLU A 447 -34.93 18.17 1.62
CA GLU A 447 -36.30 18.18 2.18
C GLU A 447 -36.36 17.77 3.66
N THR A 448 -35.21 17.45 4.27
CA THR A 448 -35.14 16.97 5.65
C THR A 448 -35.46 18.09 6.64
N THR A 449 -36.54 17.93 7.40
CA THR A 449 -36.95 18.86 8.47
C THR A 449 -36.50 18.42 9.86
N GLN A 450 -36.27 17.12 10.04
CA GLN A 450 -35.88 16.50 11.30
C GLN A 450 -34.73 15.51 11.08
N VAL A 451 -33.75 15.52 11.99
CA VAL A 451 -32.69 14.50 12.06
C VAL A 451 -32.59 13.92 13.46
N LEU A 452 -32.26 12.64 13.57
CA LEU A 452 -31.99 12.00 14.85
C LEU A 452 -30.48 11.96 15.12
N LEU A 453 -30.04 12.48 16.26
CA LEU A 453 -28.65 12.37 16.69
C LEU A 453 -28.46 11.14 17.59
N ARG A 454 -27.55 10.25 17.21
CA ARG A 454 -27.11 9.12 18.04
C ARG A 454 -25.59 9.03 18.14
N GLY A 455 -25.12 8.42 19.23
CA GLY A 455 -23.70 8.30 19.55
C GLY A 455 -23.26 9.31 20.61
N ARG A 456 -21.96 9.37 20.87
CA ARG A 456 -21.35 10.24 21.87
C ARG A 456 -21.42 11.70 21.42
N ILE A 457 -21.80 12.59 22.34
CA ILE A 457 -21.74 14.04 22.13
C ILE A 457 -20.28 14.51 22.17
N SER A 458 -19.68 14.65 20.99
CA SER A 458 -18.32 15.16 20.77
C SER A 458 -18.33 16.64 20.32
N LYS A 459 -17.14 17.25 20.17
CA LYS A 459 -16.95 18.56 19.51
C LYS A 459 -17.67 18.59 18.15
N ASP A 460 -17.49 17.56 17.33
CA ASP A 460 -18.05 17.48 15.98
C ASP A 460 -19.57 17.38 16.01
N ALA A 461 -20.11 16.60 16.96
CA ALA A 461 -21.56 16.54 17.18
C ALA A 461 -22.11 17.92 17.54
N CYS A 462 -21.49 18.63 18.48
CA CYS A 462 -21.92 19.98 18.86
C CYS A 462 -21.90 20.97 17.68
N LEU A 463 -20.86 20.92 16.83
CA LEU A 463 -20.76 21.76 15.64
C LEU A 463 -21.87 21.48 14.63
N LEU A 464 -22.15 20.20 14.39
CA LEU A 464 -23.23 19.77 13.50
C LEU A 464 -24.59 20.24 14.01
N VAL A 465 -24.88 20.01 15.29
CA VAL A 465 -26.15 20.43 15.91
C VAL A 465 -26.33 21.94 15.77
N GLN A 466 -25.28 22.71 16.05
CA GLN A 466 -25.34 24.17 15.92
C GLN A 466 -25.62 24.61 14.48
N ALA A 467 -24.98 23.98 13.49
CA ALA A 467 -25.19 24.28 12.09
C ALA A 467 -26.60 23.92 11.61
N LEU A 468 -27.14 22.79 12.06
CA LEU A 468 -28.49 22.32 11.72
C LEU A 468 -29.57 23.22 12.31
N CYS A 469 -29.45 23.55 13.60
CA CYS A 469 -30.39 24.45 14.27
C CYS A 469 -30.41 25.83 13.61
N ARG A 470 -29.26 26.34 13.13
CA ARG A 470 -29.22 27.61 12.36
C ARG A 470 -29.90 27.52 11.00
N LYS A 471 -29.92 26.33 10.37
CA LYS A 471 -30.67 26.05 9.13
C LYS A 471 -32.15 25.77 9.37
N GLY A 472 -32.63 25.82 10.63
CA GLY A 472 -34.01 25.54 10.99
C GLY A 472 -34.38 24.04 10.96
N ILE A 473 -33.38 23.15 10.92
CA ILE A 473 -33.61 21.70 10.99
C ILE A 473 -33.71 21.29 12.46
N GLN A 474 -34.76 20.55 12.80
CA GLN A 474 -34.96 20.05 14.15
C GLN A 474 -34.03 18.87 14.43
N VAL A 475 -33.24 18.95 15.50
CA VAL A 475 -32.37 17.87 15.95
C VAL A 475 -33.05 17.14 17.11
N VAL A 476 -33.35 15.86 16.88
CA VAL A 476 -33.96 14.98 17.89
C VAL A 476 -32.86 14.25 18.65
N THR A 477 -32.98 14.24 19.97
CA THR A 477 -32.17 13.44 20.90
C THR A 477 -33.08 12.52 21.70
N LEU A 478 -32.58 11.36 22.10
CA LEU A 478 -33.38 10.36 22.82
C LEU A 478 -33.11 10.33 24.32
N GLN A 479 -31.91 10.75 24.73
CA GLN A 479 -31.50 10.72 26.12
C GLN A 479 -31.49 12.13 26.70
N GLU A 480 -32.07 12.29 27.89
CA GLU A 480 -32.12 13.58 28.57
C GLU A 480 -30.71 14.12 28.88
N ASP A 481 -29.76 13.24 29.16
CA ASP A 481 -28.36 13.62 29.38
C ASP A 481 -27.68 14.21 28.13
N GLU A 482 -27.98 13.68 26.95
CA GLU A 482 -27.47 14.19 25.68
C GLU A 482 -28.08 15.56 25.37
N TYR A 483 -29.40 15.69 25.56
CA TYR A 483 -30.13 16.94 25.41
C TYR A 483 -29.55 18.04 26.33
N LYS A 484 -29.37 17.74 27.61
CA LYS A 484 -28.79 18.67 28.60
C LYS A 484 -27.35 19.06 28.24
N LYS A 485 -26.54 18.12 27.76
CA LYS A 485 -25.15 18.40 27.33
C LYS A 485 -25.09 19.38 26.16
N LEU A 486 -25.98 19.21 25.17
CA LEU A 486 -26.05 20.12 24.01
C LEU A 486 -26.51 21.52 24.41
N LEU A 487 -27.54 21.64 25.25
CA LEU A 487 -27.99 22.95 25.75
C LEU A 487 -26.93 23.65 26.61
N LYS A 488 -26.15 22.88 27.38
CA LYS A 488 -25.02 23.42 28.13
C LYS A 488 -23.92 23.97 27.22
N TYR A 489 -23.77 23.38 26.02
CA TYR A 489 -22.81 23.85 25.03
C TYR A 489 -23.27 25.14 24.35
N ASP A 490 -24.53 25.20 23.90
CA ASP A 490 -25.13 26.42 23.33
C ASP A 490 -26.63 26.47 23.69
N ASN A 491 -27.02 27.41 24.53
CA ASN A 491 -28.40 27.55 24.99
C ASN A 491 -29.35 28.01 23.86
N LYS A 492 -28.83 28.59 22.78
CA LYS A 492 -29.64 29.05 21.64
C LYS A 492 -30.21 27.89 20.82
N LEU A 493 -29.77 26.66 21.09
CA LEU A 493 -30.23 25.45 20.41
C LEU A 493 -31.66 25.04 20.82
N GLU A 494 -32.18 25.54 21.95
CA GLU A 494 -33.47 25.14 22.52
C GLU A 494 -34.64 25.20 21.54
N SER A 495 -34.64 26.20 20.64
CA SER A 495 -35.71 26.37 19.64
C SER A 495 -35.82 25.22 18.62
N ASN A 496 -34.72 24.52 18.35
CA ASN A 496 -34.65 23.46 17.32
C ASN A 496 -34.12 22.12 17.85
N LEU A 497 -33.83 22.02 19.15
CA LEU A 497 -33.43 20.77 19.81
C LEU A 497 -34.65 20.13 20.47
N VAL A 498 -34.91 18.87 20.17
CA VAL A 498 -36.11 18.14 20.63
C VAL A 498 -35.71 16.90 21.40
N LEU A 499 -36.27 16.71 22.59
CA LEU A 499 -36.19 15.46 23.34
C LEU A 499 -37.41 14.59 22.97
N SER A 500 -37.19 13.42 22.38
CA SER A 500 -38.25 12.49 22.00
C SER A 500 -37.85 11.05 22.33
N ALA A 501 -38.80 10.22 22.75
CA ALA A 501 -38.55 8.78 22.92
C ALA A 501 -38.74 7.97 21.63
N ARG A 502 -39.13 8.63 20.52
CA ARG A 502 -39.48 7.98 19.25
C ARG A 502 -38.29 7.90 18.31
N TYR A 503 -38.24 6.80 17.56
CA TYR A 503 -37.20 6.50 16.57
C TYR A 503 -37.70 6.72 15.13
N ASP A 504 -38.86 7.34 14.94
CA ASP A 504 -39.59 7.47 13.66
C ASP A 504 -38.94 8.41 12.63
N VAL A 505 -37.84 9.09 13.00
CA VAL A 505 -37.07 9.97 12.11
C VAL A 505 -36.33 9.15 11.04
N LYS A 506 -36.38 9.59 9.77
CA LYS A 506 -35.79 8.89 8.62
C LYS A 506 -34.31 9.19 8.35
N VAL A 507 -33.76 10.29 8.89
CA VAL A 507 -32.35 10.67 8.72
C VAL A 507 -31.66 10.66 10.07
N TRP A 508 -30.63 9.82 10.21
CA TRP A 508 -29.91 9.63 11.46
C TRP A 508 -28.47 10.10 11.29
N LEU A 509 -28.07 11.07 12.10
CA LEU A 509 -26.68 11.46 12.25
C LEU A 509 -26.06 10.58 13.33
N VAL A 510 -25.06 9.79 12.95
CA VAL A 510 -24.51 8.78 13.84
C VAL A 510 -23.03 8.97 14.12
N GLY A 511 -22.68 8.93 15.40
CA GLY A 511 -21.31 9.04 15.89
C GLY A 511 -20.83 7.79 16.62
N ASP A 512 -19.62 7.89 17.18
CA ASP A 512 -19.02 6.82 17.98
C ASP A 512 -19.93 6.44 19.15
N GLY A 513 -20.08 5.15 19.44
CA GLY A 513 -20.94 4.65 20.51
C GLY A 513 -22.38 4.36 20.11
N LEU A 514 -22.73 4.50 18.82
CA LEU A 514 -23.97 3.92 18.27
C LEU A 514 -23.97 2.40 18.48
N THR A 515 -25.02 1.87 19.11
CA THR A 515 -25.15 0.43 19.37
C THR A 515 -26.03 -0.29 18.36
N ASP A 516 -25.77 -1.59 18.14
CA ASP A 516 -26.58 -2.44 17.26
C ASP A 516 -28.06 -2.48 17.69
N LYS A 517 -28.33 -2.40 18.99
CA LYS A 517 -29.68 -2.34 19.58
C LYS A 517 -30.41 -1.03 19.28
N GLU A 518 -29.70 0.08 19.12
CA GLU A 518 -30.31 1.34 18.70
C GLU A 518 -30.61 1.30 17.21
N GLN A 519 -29.66 0.80 16.39
CA GLN A 519 -29.86 0.66 14.95
C GLN A 519 -31.04 -0.24 14.60
N SER A 520 -31.27 -1.31 15.36
CA SER A 520 -32.39 -2.22 15.10
C SER A 520 -33.76 -1.55 15.24
N LYS A 521 -33.86 -0.44 15.98
CA LYS A 521 -35.09 0.35 16.17
C LYS A 521 -35.35 1.35 15.04
N ALA A 522 -34.42 1.52 14.10
CA ALA A 522 -34.59 2.45 13.00
C ALA A 522 -35.75 2.04 12.06
N PRO A 523 -36.56 2.96 11.53
CA PRO A 523 -37.56 2.65 10.53
C PRO A 523 -36.92 2.06 9.27
N LYS A 524 -37.66 1.25 8.52
CA LYS A 524 -37.22 0.81 7.17
C LYS A 524 -36.92 2.02 6.29
N GLY A 525 -35.86 1.96 5.49
CA GLY A 525 -35.42 3.05 4.61
C GLY A 525 -34.81 4.24 5.34
N THR A 526 -34.35 4.06 6.58
CA THR A 526 -33.61 5.10 7.30
C THR A 526 -32.26 5.34 6.64
N LEU A 527 -31.87 6.60 6.53
CA LEU A 527 -30.57 7.04 6.05
C LEU A 527 -29.64 7.32 7.24
N PHE A 528 -28.61 6.51 7.40
CA PHE A 528 -27.55 6.71 8.39
C PHE A 528 -26.42 7.53 7.77
N ILE A 529 -26.14 8.70 8.34
CA ILE A 529 -25.06 9.60 7.94
C ILE A 529 -24.03 9.65 9.07
N PRO A 530 -22.91 8.94 8.96
CA PRO A 530 -21.88 8.97 9.99
C PRO A 530 -21.18 10.32 10.04
N PHE A 531 -21.02 10.87 11.24
CA PHE A 531 -20.07 11.93 11.53
C PHE A 531 -18.87 11.43 12.35
N SER A 532 -18.86 10.14 12.70
CA SER A 532 -17.75 9.47 13.38
C SER A 532 -16.53 9.29 12.47
N ILE A 533 -15.39 9.12 13.14
CA ILE A 533 -14.13 8.75 12.52
C ILE A 533 -14.22 7.33 11.95
N PHE A 534 -14.82 6.40 12.68
CA PHE A 534 -14.97 4.99 12.27
C PHE A 534 -16.37 4.72 11.69
N PRO A 535 -16.49 3.78 10.74
CA PRO A 535 -17.78 3.45 10.15
C PRO A 535 -18.64 2.66 11.16
N PRO A 536 -19.95 2.94 11.24
CA PRO A 536 -20.84 2.12 12.07
C PRO A 536 -21.02 0.73 11.47
N ASN A 537 -21.31 -0.25 12.32
CA ASN A 537 -21.76 -1.56 11.86
C ASN A 537 -23.06 -1.42 11.05
N GLN A 538 -23.17 -2.10 9.91
CA GLN A 538 -24.38 -2.09 9.09
C GLN A 538 -25.35 -3.22 9.50
N ILE A 539 -26.18 -2.95 10.51
CA ILE A 539 -27.10 -3.95 11.07
C ILE A 539 -28.38 -4.09 10.24
N ARG A 540 -28.87 -3.00 9.63
CA ARG A 540 -30.16 -2.96 8.93
C ARG A 540 -30.00 -2.96 7.41
N LYS A 541 -30.17 -4.14 6.79
CA LYS A 541 -30.05 -4.30 5.32
C LYS A 541 -31.11 -3.55 4.51
N ASP A 542 -32.21 -3.16 5.15
CA ASP A 542 -33.31 -2.40 4.55
C ASP A 542 -33.20 -0.89 4.80
N CYS A 543 -32.01 -0.42 5.18
CA CYS A 543 -31.64 0.98 5.40
C CYS A 543 -30.42 1.35 4.55
N TYR A 544 -30.15 2.65 4.44
CA TYR A 544 -29.03 3.21 3.69
C TYR A 544 -27.94 3.72 4.62
N TYR A 545 -26.68 3.48 4.28
CA TYR A 545 -25.53 3.91 5.08
C TYR A 545 -24.58 4.72 4.22
N HIS A 546 -24.33 5.97 4.61
CA HIS A 546 -23.20 6.72 4.09
C HIS A 546 -21.88 6.18 4.65
N THR A 547 -20.80 6.46 3.92
CA THR A 547 -19.44 6.30 4.43
C THR A 547 -19.16 7.35 5.51
N THR A 548 -18.09 7.14 6.28
CA THR A 548 -17.52 8.21 7.11
C THR A 548 -17.18 9.45 6.26
N PRO A 549 -17.10 10.65 6.87
CA PRO A 549 -16.83 11.88 6.12
C PRO A 549 -15.55 11.79 5.28
N ALA A 550 -15.73 11.79 3.96
CA ALA A 550 -14.67 11.59 2.97
C ALA A 550 -15.06 12.24 1.65
N MET A 551 -14.06 12.50 0.80
CA MET A 551 -14.26 13.02 -0.54
C MET A 551 -13.45 12.22 -1.57
N GLU A 552 -14.00 12.11 -2.77
CA GLU A 552 -13.28 11.61 -3.94
C GLU A 552 -12.17 12.58 -4.31
N ALA A 553 -10.97 12.05 -4.47
CA ALA A 553 -9.78 12.76 -4.86
C ALA A 553 -9.77 13.00 -6.39
N PRO A 554 -9.56 14.25 -6.85
CA PRO A 554 -9.53 14.57 -8.28
C PRO A 554 -8.35 13.89 -8.98
N LYS A 555 -8.39 13.85 -10.32
CA LYS A 555 -7.28 13.31 -11.15
C LYS A 555 -5.93 13.99 -10.93
N SER A 556 -5.94 15.24 -10.44
CA SER A 556 -4.72 15.97 -10.10
C SER A 556 -4.05 15.51 -8.81
N VAL A 557 -4.67 14.60 -8.04
CA VAL A 557 -3.98 13.85 -7.00
C VAL A 557 -3.35 12.62 -7.66
N GLU A 558 -2.02 12.59 -7.64
CA GLU A 558 -1.19 11.59 -8.29
C GLU A 558 -0.59 10.61 -7.27
N ASN A 559 -0.13 9.46 -7.78
CA ASN A 559 0.51 8.40 -7.00
C ASN A 559 -0.48 7.74 -6.01
N MET A 560 -1.70 7.48 -6.46
CA MET A 560 -2.75 6.86 -5.65
C MET A 560 -2.89 5.38 -5.99
N HIS A 561 -2.33 4.53 -5.15
CA HIS A 561 -2.27 3.07 -5.36
C HIS A 561 -2.74 2.25 -4.14
N SER A 562 -3.18 2.92 -3.08
CA SER A 562 -3.76 2.31 -1.88
C SER A 562 -5.03 3.04 -1.45
N CYS A 563 -5.99 2.29 -0.90
CA CYS A 563 -7.15 2.83 -0.20
C CYS A 563 -6.74 3.37 1.17
N GLU A 564 -7.43 4.40 1.61
CA GLU A 564 -7.31 4.92 2.97
C GLU A 564 -8.31 4.20 3.87
N ASP A 565 -7.82 3.26 4.68
CA ASP A 565 -8.62 2.43 5.57
C ASP A 565 -9.78 1.73 4.82
N TRP A 566 -11.02 1.91 5.25
CA TRP A 566 -12.25 1.35 4.63
C TRP A 566 -12.79 2.19 3.47
N LEU A 567 -12.12 3.28 3.08
CA LEU A 567 -12.63 4.15 2.03
C LEU A 567 -12.46 3.50 0.64
N PRO A 568 -13.38 3.77 -0.31
CA PRO A 568 -13.24 3.31 -1.68
C PRO A 568 -11.95 3.83 -2.35
N ARG A 569 -11.58 3.21 -3.47
CA ARG A 569 -10.43 3.67 -4.27
C ARG A 569 -10.61 5.14 -4.65
N ARG A 570 -9.51 5.90 -4.56
CA ARG A 570 -9.47 7.35 -4.80
C ARG A 570 -10.31 8.20 -3.83
N PHE A 571 -10.71 7.68 -2.67
CA PHE A 571 -11.29 8.51 -1.60
C PHE A 571 -10.24 8.83 -0.53
N MET A 572 -10.37 10.00 0.08
CA MET A 572 -9.56 10.45 1.20
C MET A 572 -10.48 10.92 2.33
N SER A 573 -10.06 10.70 3.58
CA SER A 573 -10.83 11.19 4.74
C SER A 573 -10.93 12.72 4.72
N ALA A 574 -11.97 13.25 5.36
CA ALA A 574 -12.16 14.69 5.50
C ALA A 574 -10.92 15.37 6.12
N SER A 575 -10.25 14.75 7.09
CA SER A 575 -9.07 15.35 7.72
C SER A 575 -7.87 15.43 6.79
N ARG A 576 -7.64 14.40 5.96
CA ARG A 576 -6.59 14.43 4.93
C ARG A 576 -6.88 15.50 3.88
N VAL A 577 -8.12 15.57 3.38
CA VAL A 577 -8.53 16.60 2.40
C VAL A 577 -8.40 18.00 2.99
N ALA A 578 -8.85 18.22 4.23
CA ALA A 578 -8.72 19.51 4.91
C ALA A 578 -7.25 19.95 5.00
N GLY A 579 -6.33 19.04 5.35
CA GLY A 579 -4.89 19.33 5.35
C GLY A 579 -4.35 19.81 4.00
N ILE A 580 -4.77 19.15 2.91
CA ILE A 580 -4.40 19.53 1.54
C ILE A 580 -4.97 20.91 1.18
N ILE A 581 -6.24 21.16 1.50
CA ILE A 581 -6.91 22.42 1.16
C ILE A 581 -6.34 23.60 1.96
N HIS A 582 -6.08 23.43 3.26
CA HIS A 582 -5.43 24.46 4.07
C HIS A 582 -4.07 24.88 3.49
N ALA A 583 -3.25 23.90 3.08
CA ALA A 583 -1.96 24.19 2.47
C ALA A 583 -2.10 24.81 1.07
N SER A 584 -3.07 24.38 0.27
CA SER A 584 -3.33 24.92 -1.07
C SER A 584 -3.82 26.37 -1.02
N GLN A 585 -4.59 26.72 0.02
CA GLN A 585 -5.13 28.05 0.24
C GLN A 585 -4.20 28.97 1.04
N GLY A 586 -3.13 28.43 1.64
CA GLY A 586 -2.22 29.20 2.50
C GLY A 586 -2.89 29.73 3.77
N TRP A 587 -3.84 28.98 4.33
CA TRP A 587 -4.53 29.39 5.55
C TRP A 587 -3.66 29.19 6.79
N GLU A 588 -3.28 30.30 7.42
CA GLU A 588 -2.45 30.33 8.62
C GLU A 588 -3.25 30.08 9.91
N VAL A 589 -4.09 29.05 9.93
CA VAL A 589 -5.01 28.75 11.04
C VAL A 589 -4.84 27.31 11.52
N ASN A 590 -4.73 27.13 12.83
CA ASN A 590 -4.83 25.81 13.47
C ASN A 590 -6.30 25.43 13.66
N GLU A 591 -6.62 24.19 13.36
CA GLU A 591 -7.91 23.57 13.61
C GLU A 591 -7.70 22.37 14.53
N CYS A 592 -7.53 22.61 15.83
CA CYS A 592 -7.34 21.58 16.85
C CYS A 592 -7.77 22.08 18.25
N GLY A 593 -7.97 21.17 19.19
CA GLY A 593 -8.20 21.47 20.62
C GLY A 593 -9.48 22.24 20.96
N GLY A 594 -10.39 22.43 20.00
CA GLY A 594 -11.62 23.22 20.16
C GLY A 594 -11.71 24.40 19.20
N THR A 595 -10.60 24.79 18.58
CA THR A 595 -10.61 25.76 17.48
C THR A 595 -11.27 25.14 16.25
N THR A 596 -12.11 25.90 15.55
CA THR A 596 -12.84 25.47 14.35
C THR A 596 -12.59 26.47 13.22
N PHE A 597 -12.65 25.97 12.00
CA PHE A 597 -12.53 26.76 10.79
C PHE A 597 -13.92 26.99 10.17
N SER A 598 -14.01 27.84 9.14
CA SER A 598 -15.26 28.08 8.45
C SER A 598 -15.64 26.88 7.57
N MET A 599 -16.76 26.23 7.90
CA MET A 599 -17.31 25.11 7.12
C MET A 599 -17.56 25.48 5.66
N ASP A 600 -18.16 26.66 5.41
CA ASP A 600 -18.47 27.10 4.04
C ASP A 600 -17.20 27.33 3.23
N LYS A 601 -16.19 28.01 3.80
CA LYS A 601 -14.91 28.27 3.12
C LYS A 601 -14.18 26.99 2.76
N VAL A 602 -14.05 26.04 3.70
CA VAL A 602 -13.34 24.78 3.43
C VAL A 602 -14.11 23.90 2.45
N TRP A 603 -15.45 23.91 2.50
CA TRP A 603 -16.30 23.20 1.55
C TRP A 603 -16.15 23.74 0.13
N GLU A 604 -16.34 25.05 -0.07
CA GLU A 604 -16.20 25.71 -1.36
C GLU A 604 -14.80 25.49 -1.94
N ALA A 605 -13.75 25.72 -1.15
CA ALA A 605 -12.38 25.50 -1.58
C ALA A 605 -12.10 24.03 -1.96
N SER A 606 -12.68 23.07 -1.23
CA SER A 606 -12.57 21.63 -1.57
C SER A 606 -13.19 21.36 -2.94
N LEU A 607 -14.37 21.91 -3.22
CA LEU A 607 -15.05 21.76 -4.50
C LEU A 607 -14.28 22.46 -5.65
N GLU A 608 -13.76 23.66 -5.44
CA GLU A 608 -12.93 24.38 -6.42
C GLU A 608 -11.66 23.59 -6.78
N HIS A 609 -11.11 22.86 -5.81
CA HIS A 609 -9.93 22.03 -6.00
C HIS A 609 -10.24 20.67 -6.63
N GLY A 610 -11.51 20.39 -6.93
CA GLY A 610 -11.97 19.20 -7.65
C GLY A 610 -12.30 18.02 -6.74
N PHE A 611 -12.21 18.17 -5.42
CA PHE A 611 -12.71 17.14 -4.51
C PHE A 611 -14.24 17.10 -4.58
N ARG A 612 -14.81 15.90 -4.47
CA ARG A 612 -16.27 15.70 -4.57
C ARG A 612 -16.77 14.82 -3.42
N PRO A 613 -17.91 15.15 -2.78
CA PRO A 613 -18.51 14.25 -1.81
C PRO A 613 -18.99 12.98 -2.50
N LEU A 614 -19.11 11.89 -1.75
CA LEU A 614 -19.71 10.65 -2.26
C LEU A 614 -21.18 10.89 -2.63
N SER A 615 -21.53 10.74 -3.91
CA SER A 615 -22.93 10.71 -4.34
C SER A 615 -23.53 9.34 -4.04
N ILE A 616 -24.47 9.27 -3.10
CA ILE A 616 -25.31 8.08 -2.96
C ILE A 616 -26.56 8.31 -3.80
N SER A 617 -26.78 7.44 -4.79
CA SER A 617 -28.10 7.32 -5.42
C SER A 617 -29.06 6.82 -4.36
N THR A 618 -29.89 7.72 -3.84
CA THR A 618 -30.95 7.40 -2.87
C THR A 618 -32.16 6.82 -3.58
#